data_AF-A0A951GGS6-F1
#
_entry.id   AF-A0A951GGS6-F1
#
_cell.length_a   1.000
_cell.length_b   1.000
_cell.length_c   1.000
_cell.angle_alpha   90.00
_cell.angle_beta   90.00
_cell.angle_gamma   90.00
#
_symmetry.space_group_name_H-M   'P 1'
#
loop_
_entity.id
_entity.type
_entity.pdbx_description
1 polymer ?
#
loop_
_entity_poly.entity_id
_entity_poly.type
_entity_poly.pdbx_seq_one_letter_code
_entity_poly.pdbx_strand_id
1 'polypeptide(L)'
;MPSYFSWALAAALLLAASGAVLAQQTPPDPGAAANVRESQLYEQTLRSNPAFRAKRMQQECGTITDAELRASCEASFQAYGPTPTSTKRRP
;
A
#
# COMPACT_ATOMS: atom_id res chain seq x y z
N MET A 1 0.78 -52.21 -32.71
CA MET A 1 1.21 -51.59 -31.44
C MET A 1 0.86 -50.10 -31.43
N PRO A 2 -0.35 -49.71 -30.99
CA PRO A 2 -0.59 -48.32 -30.61
C PRO A 2 -1.23 -48.23 -29.22
N SER A 3 -0.92 -47.22 -28.42
CA SER A 3 -1.82 -46.63 -27.39
C SER A 3 -1.12 -45.63 -26.45
N TYR A 4 0.22 -45.56 -26.43
CA TYR A 4 0.92 -44.73 -25.44
C TYR A 4 0.95 -43.23 -25.79
N PHE A 5 0.82 -42.85 -27.07
CA PHE A 5 0.87 -41.45 -27.50
C PHE A 5 -0.39 -40.64 -27.14
N SER A 6 -1.55 -41.28 -26.98
CA SER A 6 -2.81 -40.58 -26.72
C SER A 6 -2.96 -40.11 -25.27
N TRP A 7 -2.28 -40.78 -24.34
CA TRP A 7 -2.34 -40.45 -22.91
C TRP A 7 -1.43 -39.28 -22.53
N ALA A 8 -0.32 -39.09 -23.26
CA ALA A 8 0.62 -38.01 -22.99
C ALA A 8 0.02 -36.62 -23.28
N LEU A 9 -0.78 -36.50 -24.33
CA LEU A 9 -1.47 -35.24 -24.68
C LEU A 9 -2.62 -34.90 -23.72
N ALA A 10 -3.34 -35.91 -23.23
CA ALA A 10 -4.40 -35.72 -22.24
C ALA A 10 -3.86 -35.22 -20.89
N ALA A 11 -2.71 -35.74 -20.45
CA ALA A 11 -2.06 -35.30 -19.21
C ALA A 11 -1.55 -33.85 -19.30
N ALA A 12 -1.03 -33.43 -20.45
CA ALA A 12 -0.56 -32.05 -20.67
C ALA A 12 -1.71 -31.02 -20.66
N LEU A 13 -2.89 -31.38 -21.20
CA LEU A 13 -4.09 -30.55 -21.15
C LEU A 13 -4.66 -30.40 -19.73
N LEU A 14 -4.54 -31.44 -18.89
CA LEU A 14 -4.97 -31.38 -17.49
C LEU A 14 -4.03 -30.50 -16.62
N LEU A 15 -2.73 -30.46 -16.93
CA LEU A 15 -1.79 -29.56 -16.23
C LEU A 15 -1.86 -28.08 -16.70
N ALA A 16 -2.30 -27.81 -17.92
CA ALA A 16 -2.50 -26.43 -18.39
C ALA A 16 -3.77 -25.78 -17.82
N ALA A 17 -4.72 -26.56 -17.31
CA ALA A 17 -5.99 -26.08 -16.78
C ALA A 17 -5.93 -25.65 -15.30
N SER A 18 -4.85 -25.94 -14.57
CA SER A 18 -4.66 -25.45 -13.19
C SER A 18 -4.18 -23.99 -13.11
N GLY A 19 -3.96 -23.32 -14.24
CA GLY A 19 -3.56 -21.92 -14.32
C GLY A 19 -4.70 -20.91 -14.11
N ALA A 20 -5.94 -21.37 -14.00
CA ALA A 20 -7.03 -20.52 -13.54
C ALA A 20 -6.93 -20.39 -12.01
N VAL A 21 -6.08 -19.47 -11.57
CA VAL A 21 -6.21 -18.85 -10.24
C VAL A 21 -7.66 -18.40 -10.16
N LEU A 22 -8.51 -19.20 -9.50
CA LEU A 22 -9.80 -18.74 -9.07
C LEU A 22 -9.50 -17.50 -8.24
N ALA A 23 -9.87 -16.32 -8.75
CA ALA A 23 -9.95 -15.13 -7.93
C ALA A 23 -10.89 -15.52 -6.79
N GLN A 24 -10.33 -15.91 -5.64
CA GLN A 24 -11.10 -16.21 -4.46
C GLN A 24 -11.87 -14.92 -4.19
N GLN A 25 -13.18 -14.98 -4.39
CA GLN A 25 -14.07 -13.90 -4.03
C GLN A 25 -14.02 -13.84 -2.51
N THR A 26 -13.14 -12.98 -1.98
CA THR A 26 -13.10 -12.69 -0.55
C THR A 26 -14.52 -12.29 -0.16
N PRO A 27 -15.17 -13.01 0.77
CA PRO A 27 -16.49 -12.64 1.24
C PRO A 27 -16.48 -11.16 1.66
N PRO A 28 -17.56 -10.40 1.41
CA PRO A 28 -17.61 -9.00 1.79
C PRO A 28 -17.28 -8.85 3.28
N ASP A 29 -16.17 -8.17 3.57
CA ASP A 29 -15.79 -7.84 4.94
C ASP A 29 -16.58 -6.61 5.37
N PRO A 30 -17.51 -6.73 6.34
CA PRO A 30 -18.28 -5.59 6.83
C PRO A 30 -17.40 -4.47 7.42
N GLY A 31 -16.17 -4.78 7.87
CA GLY A 31 -15.21 -3.81 8.37
C GLY A 31 -14.43 -3.07 7.28
N ALA A 32 -14.36 -3.58 6.05
CA ALA A 32 -13.52 -3.01 5.00
C ALA A 32 -13.89 -1.55 4.67
N ALA A 33 -15.18 -1.25 4.56
CA ALA A 33 -15.64 0.11 4.29
C ALA A 33 -15.34 1.08 5.46
N ALA A 34 -15.40 0.58 6.70
CA ALA A 34 -15.02 1.37 7.88
C ALA A 34 -13.52 1.66 7.89
N ASN A 35 -12.67 0.65 7.64
CA ASN A 35 -11.21 0.82 7.57
C ASN A 35 -10.79 1.85 6.52
N VAL A 36 -11.43 1.84 5.34
CA VAL A 36 -11.18 2.84 4.29
C VAL A 36 -11.55 4.23 4.77
N ARG A 37 -12.71 4.40 5.41
CA ARG A 37 -13.17 5.70 5.94
C ARG A 37 -12.24 6.21 7.04
N GLU A 38 -11.87 5.36 7.98
CA GLU A 38 -10.97 5.72 9.09
C GLU A 38 -9.58 6.10 8.57
N SER A 39 -9.06 5.35 7.58
CA SER A 39 -7.80 5.68 6.92
C SER A 39 -7.87 7.06 6.28
N GLN A 40 -8.93 7.37 5.54
CA GLN A 40 -9.10 8.69 4.92
C GLN A 40 -9.14 9.83 5.95
N LEU A 41 -9.83 9.63 7.08
CA LEU A 41 -9.89 10.61 8.17
C LEU A 41 -8.52 10.82 8.83
N TYR A 42 -7.76 9.74 9.02
CA TYR A 42 -6.40 9.80 9.53
C TYR A 42 -5.49 10.61 8.60
N GLU A 43 -5.50 10.30 7.30
CA GLU A 43 -4.74 11.01 6.28
C GLU A 43 -5.12 12.50 6.22
N GLN A 44 -6.40 12.83 6.33
CA GLN A 44 -6.86 14.22 6.38
C GLN A 44 -6.38 14.94 7.64
N THR A 45 -6.35 14.25 8.78
CA THR A 45 -5.84 14.79 10.04
C THR A 45 -4.34 15.05 9.97
N LEU A 46 -3.55 14.14 9.40
CA LEU A 46 -2.11 14.34 9.18
C LEU A 46 -1.81 15.59 8.34
N ARG A 47 -2.64 15.86 7.31
CA ARG A 47 -2.50 17.05 6.46
C ARG A 47 -2.91 18.35 7.17
N SER A 48 -4.05 18.33 7.84
CA SER A 48 -4.69 19.55 8.36
C SER A 48 -4.20 19.96 9.75
N ASN A 49 -3.63 19.05 10.55
CA ASN A 49 -3.22 19.32 11.92
C ASN A 49 -1.69 19.13 12.11
N PRO A 50 -0.91 20.24 12.06
CA PRO A 50 0.54 20.19 12.22
C PRO A 50 1.00 19.62 13.56
N ALA A 51 0.29 19.90 14.65
CA ALA A 51 0.65 19.40 15.98
C ALA A 51 0.46 17.88 16.07
N PHE A 52 -0.64 17.37 15.50
CA PHE A 52 -0.87 15.93 15.40
C PHE A 52 0.22 15.25 14.57
N ARG A 53 0.55 15.80 13.40
CA ARG A 53 1.61 15.27 12.54
C ARG A 53 2.98 15.26 13.25
N ALA A 54 3.35 16.35 13.93
CA ALA A 54 4.60 16.42 14.68
C ALA A 54 4.65 15.38 15.81
N LYS A 55 3.54 15.18 16.53
CA LYS A 55 3.42 14.15 17.57
C LYS A 55 3.61 12.74 16.98
N ARG A 56 2.97 12.45 15.84
CA ARG A 56 3.14 11.15 15.14
C ARG A 56 4.58 10.95 14.67
N MET A 57 5.17 11.95 14.04
CA MET A 57 6.58 11.91 13.61
C MET A 57 7.52 11.62 14.78
N GLN A 58 7.31 12.24 15.94
CA GLN A 58 8.09 11.93 17.14
C GLN A 58 7.87 10.49 17.65
N GLN A 59 6.64 9.98 17.58
CA GLN A 59 6.32 8.61 18.01
C GLN A 59 6.97 7.56 17.12
N GLU A 60 6.97 7.77 15.80
CA GLU A 60 7.51 6.80 14.84
C GLU A 60 9.03 6.94 14.67
N CYS A 61 9.53 8.17 14.53
CA CYS A 61 10.93 8.41 14.19
C CYS A 61 11.82 8.70 15.41
N GLY A 62 11.24 9.06 16.56
CA GLY A 62 12.00 9.61 17.69
C GLY A 62 12.93 8.62 18.39
N THR A 63 12.71 7.32 18.22
CA THR A 63 13.58 6.26 18.75
C THR A 63 14.69 5.83 17.79
N ILE A 64 14.66 6.35 16.55
CA ILE A 64 15.67 6.03 15.54
C ILE A 64 16.96 6.77 15.88
N THR A 65 17.98 6.00 16.26
CA THR A 65 19.29 6.53 16.67
C THR A 65 20.16 6.91 15.49
N ASP A 66 20.09 6.14 14.40
CA ASP A 66 20.79 6.44 13.16
C ASP A 66 20.24 7.72 12.52
N ALA A 67 21.13 8.67 12.25
CA ALA A 67 20.73 10.01 11.81
C ALA A 67 20.13 10.00 10.40
N GLU A 68 20.69 9.18 9.50
CA GLU A 68 20.22 9.10 8.11
C GLU A 68 18.85 8.41 8.06
N LEU A 69 18.69 7.31 8.78
CA LEU A 69 17.42 6.60 8.88
C LEU A 69 16.34 7.47 9.52
N ARG A 70 16.67 8.22 10.58
CA ARG A 70 15.73 9.15 11.19
C ARG A 70 15.32 10.27 10.23
N ALA A 71 16.27 10.85 9.52
CA ALA A 71 15.98 11.87 8.50
C ALA A 71 15.07 11.31 7.39
N SER A 72 15.31 10.08 6.94
CA SER A 72 14.46 9.41 5.95
C SER A 72 13.03 9.16 6.47
N CYS A 73 12.89 8.77 7.75
CA CYS A 73 11.60 8.61 8.42
C CYS A 73 10.84 9.95 8.49
N GLU A 74 11.50 11.00 8.98
CA GLU A 74 10.92 12.34 9.08
C GLU A 74 10.52 12.90 7.69
N ALA A 75 11.31 12.59 6.65
CA ALA A 75 11.00 12.98 5.28
C ALA A 75 9.68 12.39 4.75
N SER A 76 9.32 11.17 5.17
CA SER A 76 8.03 10.56 4.77
C SER A 76 6.81 11.38 5.23
N PHE A 77 6.93 12.13 6.34
CA PHE A 77 5.87 13.00 6.84
C PHE A 77 5.76 14.33 6.08
N GLN A 78 6.76 14.71 5.28
CA GLN A 78 6.74 15.96 4.52
C GLN A 78 5.68 15.97 3.41
N ALA A 79 5.31 14.79 2.89
CA ALA A 79 4.21 14.64 1.93
C ALA A 79 2.85 15.12 2.47
N TYR A 80 2.72 15.22 3.80
CA TYR A 80 1.53 15.72 4.51
C TYR A 80 1.68 17.17 5.00
N GLY A 81 2.84 17.79 4.79
CA GLY A 81 3.06 19.20 5.08
C GLY A 81 2.33 20.10 4.07
N PRO A 82 2.21 21.40 4.36
CA PRO A 82 1.78 22.36 3.35
C PRO A 82 2.74 22.27 2.16
N THR A 83 2.22 21.92 0.99
CA THR A 83 2.99 22.05 -0.26
C THR A 83 3.48 23.49 -0.34
N PRO A 84 4.78 23.74 -0.57
CA PRO A 84 5.24 25.10 -0.82
C PRO A 84 4.43 25.64 -1.99
N THR A 85 3.52 26.57 -1.72
CA THR A 85 2.82 27.30 -2.77
C THR A 85 3.92 27.96 -3.58
N SER A 86 4.09 27.56 -4.84
CA SER A 86 5.01 28.27 -5.72
C SER A 86 4.41 29.67 -5.90
N THR A 87 4.85 30.62 -5.09
CA THR A 87 4.52 32.02 -5.29
C THR A 87 5.12 32.36 -6.64
N LYS A 88 4.26 32.39 -7.67
CA LYS A 88 4.61 32.80 -9.03
C LYS A 88 5.09 34.24 -8.89
N ARG A 89 6.42 34.43 -8.81
CA ARG A 89 7.07 35.74 -8.85
C ARG A 89 6.70 36.31 -10.22
N ARG A 90 5.68 37.17 -10.25
CA ARG A 90 5.26 37.89 -11.45
C ARG A 90 6.35 38.94 -11.76
N PRO A 91 6.89 38.99 -12.99
CA PRO A 91 7.88 39.98 -13.39
C PRO A 91 7.29 41.40 -13.37
#